data_AF-A0A962Y5J0-F1
#
_entry.id   AF-A0A962Y5J0-F1
#
_cell.length_a   1.000
_cell.length_b   1.000
_cell.length_c   1.000
_cell.angle_alpha   90.00
_cell.angle_beta   90.00
_cell.angle_gamma   90.00
#
_symmetry.space_group_name_H-M   'P 1'
#
loop_
_entity.id
_entity.type
_entity.pdbx_description
1 polymer ?
#
loop_
_entity_poly.entity_id
_entity_poly.type
_entity_poly.pdbx_seq_one_letter_code
_entity_poly.pdbx_strand_id
1 'polypeptide(L)' 'MNQGVVEQCVELLCHKGCRKVWSDIDALEAGKTLPETANLNPAEVKAVISELKSVMAVYEGTCVAG' A
#
# COMPACT_ATOMS: atom_id res chain seq x y z
N MET A 1 6.55 -15.74 5.73
CA MET A 1 5.82 -14.60 5.15
C MET A 1 4.51 -15.13 4.60
N ASN A 2 3.39 -14.52 4.95
CA ASN A 2 2.07 -14.99 4.56
C ASN A 2 1.57 -14.16 3.37
N GLN A 3 1.92 -14.58 2.15
CA GLN A 3 1.76 -13.78 0.93
C GLN A 3 0.29 -13.41 0.65
N GLY A 4 -0.67 -14.29 0.98
CA GLY A 4 -2.09 -13.97 0.78
C GLY A 4 -2.61 -12.81 1.64
N VAL A 5 -2.00 -12.54 2.80
CA VAL A 5 -2.40 -11.41 3.66
C VAL A 5 -1.86 -10.09 3.10
N VAL A 6 -0.66 -10.13 2.51
CA VAL A 6 -0.06 -8.98 1.81
C VAL A 6 -0.90 -8.61 0.60
N GLU A 7 -1.23 -9.57 -0.26
CA GLU A 7 -2.08 -9.35 -1.45
C GLU A 7 -3.46 -8.80 -1.08
N GLN A 8 -4.11 -9.36 -0.06
CA GLN A 8 -5.39 -8.84 0.42
C GLN A 8 -5.29 -7.39 0.94
N CYS A 9 -4.21 -7.04 1.63
CA CYS A 9 -4.00 -5.66 2.07
C CYS A 9 -3.77 -4.72 0.89
N VAL A 10 -2.98 -5.15 -0.11
CA VAL A 10 -2.74 -4.39 -1.33
C VAL A 10 -4.06 -4.14 -2.06
N GLU A 11 -4.91 -5.16 -2.22
CA GLU A 11 -6.23 -5.01 -2.85
C GLU A 11 -7.14 -4.05 -2.07
N LEU A 12 -7.19 -4.16 -0.74
CA LEU A 12 -7.99 -3.27 0.11
C LEU A 12 -7.55 -1.81 -0.02
N LEU A 13 -6.23 -1.57 -0.03
CA LEU A 13 -5.67 -0.22 -0.17
C LEU A 13 -5.94 0.32 -1.59
N CYS A 14 -5.73 -0.50 -2.62
CA CYS A 14 -6.00 -0.14 -4.02
C CYS A 14 -7.47 0.25 -4.26
N HIS A 15 -8.44 -0.39 -3.58
CA HIS A 15 -9.86 -0.03 -3.69
C HIS A 15 -10.18 1.39 -3.17
N LYS A 16 -9.32 2.00 -2.35
CA LYS A 16 -9.51 3.38 -1.88
C LYS A 16 -9.19 4.43 -2.95
N GLY A 17 -8.54 4.03 -4.05
CA GLY A 17 -8.15 4.89 -5.16
C GLY A 17 -6.73 5.45 -5.05
N CYS A 18 -6.13 5.75 -6.20
CA CYS A 18 -4.69 6.01 -6.34
C CYS A 18 -4.15 7.09 -5.38
N ARG A 19 -4.84 8.24 -5.25
CA ARG A 19 -4.40 9.31 -4.32
C ARG A 19 -4.35 8.86 -2.87
N LYS A 20 -5.33 8.06 -2.44
CA LYS A 20 -5.40 7.54 -1.07
C LYS A 20 -4.31 6.50 -0.85
N VAL A 21 -4.06 5.64 -1.84
CA VAL A 21 -2.98 4.65 -1.81
C VAL A 21 -1.62 5.32 -1.59
N TRP A 22 -1.30 6.38 -2.34
CA TRP A 22 -0.06 7.14 -2.12
C TRP A 22 0.05 7.71 -0.71
N SER A 23 -1.03 8.27 -0.18
CA SER A 23 -1.06 8.77 1.21
C SER A 23 -0.88 7.65 2.24
N ASP A 24 -1.45 6.47 1.98
CA ASP A 24 -1.33 5.30 2.83
C ASP A 24 0.10 4.74 2.80
N ILE A 25 0.76 4.72 1.62
CA ILE A 25 2.20 4.38 1.47
C ILE A 25 3.05 5.33 2.32
N ASP A 26 2.86 6.65 2.19
CA ASP A 26 3.62 7.65 2.97
C ASP A 26 3.42 7.46 4.48
N ALA A 27 2.19 7.15 4.91
CA ALA A 27 1.88 6.89 6.31
C ALA A 27 2.61 5.64 6.82
N LEU A 28 2.60 4.54 6.06
CA LEU A 28 3.30 3.30 6.41
C LEU A 28 4.82 3.49 6.45
N GLU A 29 5.40 4.25 5.52
CA GLU A 29 6.83 4.58 5.51
C GLU A 29 7.24 5.49 6.67
N ALA A 30 6.35 6.38 7.10
CA ALA A 30 6.53 7.19 8.31
C ALA A 30 6.41 6.36 9.61
N GLY A 31 6.17 5.05 9.51
CA GLY A 31 6.01 4.15 10.66
C GLY A 31 4.63 4.23 11.31
N LYS A 32 3.63 4.83 10.65
CA LYS A 32 2.25 4.79 11.13
C LYS A 32 1.64 3.43 10.82
N THR A 33 0.79 2.97 11.71
CA THR A 33 0.01 1.74 11.51
C THR A 33 -1.33 2.09 10.91
N LEU A 34 -1.67 1.46 9.79
CA LEU A 34 -3.00 1.55 9.21
C LEU A 34 -3.88 0.40 9.72
N PRO A 35 -5.22 0.56 9.76
CA PRO A 35 -6.14 -0.51 10.12
C PRO A 35 -5.93 -1.77 9.27
N GLU A 36 -5.64 -1.60 7.98
CA GLU A 36 -5.42 -2.70 7.04
C GLU A 36 -4.12 -3.45 7.34
N THR A 37 -3.11 -2.77 7.89
CA THR A 37 -1.81 -3.35 8.22
C THR A 37 -1.67 -3.70 9.71
N ALA A 38 -2.73 -3.54 10.51
CA ALA A 38 -2.66 -3.69 11.98
C ALA A 38 -2.28 -5.11 12.43
N ASN A 39 -2.61 -6.11 11.62
CA ASN A 39 -2.29 -7.52 11.87
C ASN A 39 -0.99 -7.98 11.21
N LEU A 40 -0.29 -7.09 10.50
CA LEU A 40 0.94 -7.42 9.79
C LEU A 40 2.17 -7.16 10.65
N ASN A 41 3.16 -8.03 10.52
CA ASN A 41 4.48 -7.77 11.12
C ASN A 41 5.28 -6.74 10.28
N PRO A 42 6.37 -6.16 10.81
CA PRO A 42 7.14 -5.14 10.09
C PRO A 42 7.71 -5.60 8.74
N ALA A 43 8.00 -6.89 8.57
CA ALA A 43 8.47 -7.43 7.30
C ALA A 43 7.34 -7.54 6.26
N GLU A 44 6.13 -7.88 6.72
CA GLU A 44 4.92 -7.91 5.89
C GLU A 44 4.47 -6.51 5.50
N VAL A 45 4.55 -5.53 6.42
CA VAL A 45 4.28 -4.12 6.11
C VAL A 45 5.23 -3.62 5.03
N LYS A 46 6.52 -3.95 5.12
CA LYS A 46 7.50 -3.60 4.06
C LYS A 46 7.17 -4.26 2.73
N ALA A 47 6.70 -5.51 2.74
CA ALA A 47 6.25 -6.18 1.52
C ALA A 47 5.04 -5.46 0.90
N VAL A 48 4.04 -5.11 1.71
CA VAL A 48 2.86 -4.34 1.25
C VAL A 48 3.29 -3.01 0.62
N ILE A 49 4.18 -2.24 1.27
CA ILE A 49 4.69 -0.98 0.72
C ILE A 49 5.36 -1.21 -0.64
N SER A 50 6.20 -2.24 -0.76
CA SER A 50 6.92 -2.56 -2.00
C SER A 50 5.96 -2.92 -3.13
N GLU A 51 4.96 -3.75 -2.85
CA GLU A 51 3.93 -4.16 -3.82
C GLU A 51 3.08 -2.97 -4.25
N LEU A 52 2.61 -2.15 -3.30
CA LEU A 52 1.84 -0.94 -3.61
C LEU A 52 2.63 0.02 -4.50
N LYS A 53 3.92 0.25 -4.20
CA LYS A 53 4.78 1.09 -5.04
C LYS A 53 4.97 0.51 -6.44
N SER A 54 5.14 -0.81 -6.56
CA SER A 54 5.26 -1.50 -7.85
C SER A 54 4.00 -1.37 -8.69
N VAL A 55 2.83 -1.56 -8.09
CA VAL A 55 1.52 -1.38 -8.74
C VAL A 55 1.30 0.10 -9.09
N MET A 56 1.56 1.02 -8.16
CA MET A 56 1.37 2.46 -8.37
C MET A 56 2.35 3.09 -9.36
N ALA A 57 3.55 2.51 -9.55
CA ALA A 57 4.49 2.96 -10.57
C ALA A 57 3.90 2.89 -11.99
N VAL A 58 2.98 1.95 -12.25
CA VAL A 58 2.23 1.87 -13.51
C VAL A 58 1.28 3.08 -13.68
N TYR A 59 0.84 3.67 -12.57
CA TYR A 59 -0.09 4.81 -12.53
C TYR A 59 0.60 6.17 -12.36
N GLU A 60 1.90 6.21 -12.09
CA GLU A 60 2.70 7.43 -11.84
C GLU A 60 2.67 8.40 -13.04
N GLY A 61 2.36 7.90 -14.25
CA GLY A 61 2.14 8.72 -15.46
C GLY A 61 0.69 9.09 -15.78
N THR A 62 -0.29 8.46 -15.12
CA THR A 62 -1.72 8.55 -15.50
C THR A 62 -2.55 9.34 -14.48
N CYS A 63 -2.07 9.43 -13.24
CA CYS A 63 -2.70 10.20 -12.16
C CYS A 63 -2.06 11.58 -11.99
N VAL A 64 -1.82 12.32 -13.08
CA VAL A 64 -1.72 13.78 -12.96
C VAL A 64 -3.09 14.30 -12.59
N ALA A 65 -3.18 14.90 -11.40
CA ALA A 65 -4.38 15.54 -10.90
C ALA A 65 -4.89 16.54 -11.96
N GLY A 66 -6.04 16.23 -12.56
CA GLY A 66 -6.97 17.24 -13.02
C GLY A 66 -7.69 17.86 -11.82
#